data_AF-A0A7S0ETH6-F1
#
_entry.id   AF-A0A7S0ETH6-F1
#
_cell.length_a   1.000
_cell.length_b   1.000
_cell.length_c   1.000
_cell.angle_alpha   90.00
_cell.angle_beta   90.00
_cell.angle_gamma   90.00
#
_symmetry.space_group_name_H-M   'P 1'
#
loop_
_entity.id
_entity.type
_entity.pdbx_description
1 polymer ?
#
loop_
_entity_poly.entity_id
_entity_poly.type
_entity_poly.pdbx_seq_one_letter_code
_entity_poly.pdbx_strand_id
1 'polypeptide(L)'
;YITEKKRGSKTEQVSADWLDRMLMVHGTDFEGDAGYDVDRSFMQVLLNQSPSFVRNAAEDSLALVDPVAIVEELLESRCRIAKAWCKELEDVASDHTEIARSLLL
;
A
#
# COMPACT_ATOMS: atom_id res chain seq x y z
N TYR A 1 -3.88 5.39 21.39
CA TYR A 1 -2.46 4.99 21.30
C TYR A 1 -2.05 5.04 19.84
N ILE A 2 -1.43 6.14 19.41
CA ILE A 2 -0.74 6.17 18.12
C ILE A 2 0.53 5.37 18.37
N THR A 3 0.54 4.13 17.92
CA THR A 3 1.74 3.31 17.93
C THR A 3 2.82 4.09 17.19
N GLU A 4 3.93 4.40 17.86
CA GLU A 4 5.16 4.80 17.21
C GLU A 4 5.45 3.73 16.15
N LYS A 5 5.20 4.05 14.88
CA LYS A 5 5.61 3.21 13.76
C LYS A 5 7.12 3.09 13.93
N LYS A 6 7.59 1.91 14.36
CA LYS A 6 9.03 1.58 14.34
C LYS A 6 9.54 2.06 12.98
N ARG A 7 10.46 3.03 12.98
CA ARG A 7 11.20 3.36 11.77
C ARG A 7 11.71 2.02 11.23
N GLY A 8 11.34 1.73 9.99
CA GLY A 8 11.74 0.51 9.34
C GLY A 8 13.27 0.37 9.34
N SER A 9 13.76 -0.82 9.03
CA SER A 9 15.17 -1.01 8.70
C SER A 9 15.63 0.04 7.70
N LYS A 10 16.91 0.44 7.71
CA LYS A 10 17.45 1.44 6.77
C LYS A 10 17.13 1.09 5.32
N THR A 11 17.17 -0.19 4.98
CA THR A 11 16.80 -0.71 3.66
C THR A 11 15.32 -0.50 3.36
N GLU A 12 14.44 -0.72 4.35
CA GLU A 12 12.99 -0.49 4.21
C GLU A 12 12.69 0.99 3.94
N GLN A 13 13.39 1.91 4.60
CA GLN A 13 13.22 3.34 4.34
C GLN A 13 13.64 3.70 2.91
N VAL A 14 14.77 3.17 2.41
CA VAL A 14 15.20 3.45 1.02
C VAL A 14 14.24 2.82 0.00
N SER A 15 13.73 1.62 0.27
CA SER A 15 12.69 0.99 -0.55
C SER A 15 11.39 1.78 -0.55
N ALA A 16 10.99 2.34 0.60
CA ALA A 16 9.83 3.21 0.71
C ALA A 16 10.03 4.52 -0.08
N ASP A 17 11.16 5.20 0.08
CA ASP A 17 11.47 6.43 -0.65
C ASP A 17 11.58 6.18 -2.18
N TRP A 18 12.02 4.98 -2.58
CA TRP A 18 11.98 4.55 -3.98
C TRP A 18 10.54 4.33 -4.47
N LEU A 19 9.72 3.63 -3.69
CA LEU A 19 8.32 3.37 -4.03
C LEU A 19 7.50 4.67 -4.11
N ASP A 20 7.74 5.62 -3.21
CA ASP A 20 7.10 6.94 -3.23
C ASP A 20 7.40 7.69 -4.53
N ARG A 21 8.65 7.63 -5.02
CA ARG A 21 9.01 8.21 -6.31
C ARG A 21 8.31 7.51 -7.47
N MET A 22 8.23 6.18 -7.43
CA MET A 22 7.49 5.42 -8.44
C MET A 22 6.01 5.81 -8.45
N LEU A 23 5.40 5.99 -7.28
CA LEU A 23 4.02 6.43 -7.14
C LEU A 23 3.80 7.85 -7.67
N MET A 24 4.71 8.80 -7.38
CA MET A 24 4.60 10.16 -7.91
C MET A 24 4.67 10.22 -9.44
N VAL A 25 5.45 9.34 -10.07
CA VAL A 25 5.66 9.36 -11.52
C VAL A 25 4.64 8.51 -12.27
N HIS A 26 4.24 7.37 -11.70
CA HIS A 26 3.44 6.34 -12.38
C HIS A 26 2.09 6.07 -11.71
N GLY A 27 1.80 6.70 -10.57
CA GLY A 27 0.58 6.52 -9.79
C GLY A 27 -0.45 7.63 -9.98
N THR A 28 -0.30 8.50 -10.99
CA THR A 28 -1.23 9.61 -11.28
C THR A 28 -2.67 9.16 -11.50
N ASP A 29 -2.85 7.89 -11.84
CA ASP A 29 -4.14 7.33 -12.21
C ASP A 29 -4.91 6.82 -10.97
N PHE A 30 -4.35 6.84 -9.75
CA PHE A 30 -5.07 6.38 -8.56
C PHE A 30 -6.18 7.34 -8.06
N GLU A 31 -6.29 8.55 -8.61
CA GLU A 31 -7.19 9.63 -8.12
C GLU A 31 -8.68 9.49 -8.52
N GLY A 32 -9.09 8.32 -9.01
CA GLY A 32 -10.52 7.93 -9.06
C GLY A 32 -11.26 8.17 -10.37
N ASP A 33 -10.64 8.79 -11.38
CA ASP A 33 -11.17 8.88 -12.75
C ASP A 33 -10.51 7.91 -13.72
N ALA A 34 -9.56 7.12 -13.24
CA ALA A 34 -8.87 6.16 -14.08
C ALA A 34 -9.65 4.86 -14.23
N GLY A 35 -9.52 4.24 -15.40
CA GLY A 35 -10.29 3.07 -15.80
C GLY A 35 -10.07 1.84 -14.89
N TYR A 36 -10.77 0.75 -15.21
CA TYR A 36 -10.47 -0.55 -14.63
C TYR A 36 -8.99 -0.93 -14.87
N ASP A 37 -8.34 -1.60 -13.91
CA ASP A 37 -6.94 -2.12 -13.97
C ASP A 37 -5.77 -1.13 -13.76
N VAL A 38 -6.02 0.03 -13.16
CA VAL A 38 -4.97 1.02 -12.83
C VAL A 38 -3.92 0.45 -11.89
N ASP A 39 -4.37 -0.31 -10.90
CA ASP A 39 -3.51 -0.99 -9.94
C ASP A 39 -2.62 -2.05 -10.62
N ARG A 40 -3.18 -2.81 -11.57
CA ARG A 40 -2.44 -3.81 -12.34
C ARG A 40 -1.37 -3.16 -13.21
N SER A 41 -1.71 -2.03 -13.84
CA SER A 41 -0.78 -1.26 -14.66
C SER A 41 0.39 -0.75 -13.82
N PHE A 42 0.12 -0.20 -12.63
CA PHE A 42 1.16 0.23 -11.70
C PHE A 42 2.04 -0.94 -11.22
N MET A 43 1.45 -2.07 -10.83
CA MET A 43 2.22 -3.26 -10.43
C MET A 43 3.12 -3.77 -11.56
N GLN A 44 2.63 -3.74 -12.81
CA GLN A 44 3.44 -4.12 -13.96
C GLN A 44 4.61 -3.15 -14.18
N VAL A 45 4.41 -1.85 -13.96
CA VAL A 45 5.50 -0.87 -14.02
C VAL A 45 6.58 -1.19 -12.99
N LEU A 46 6.20 -1.55 -11.75
CA LEU A 46 7.16 -1.95 -10.71
C LEU A 46 7.91 -3.24 -11.10
N LEU A 47 7.20 -4.27 -11.57
CA LEU A 47 7.81 -5.55 -11.98
C LEU A 47 8.73 -5.43 -13.20
N ASN A 48 8.54 -4.42 -14.04
CA ASN A 48 9.42 -4.13 -15.17
C ASN A 48 10.71 -3.40 -14.75
N GLN A 49 10.83 -2.96 -13.50
CA GLN A 49 12.06 -2.36 -13.00
C GLN A 49 13.08 -3.44 -12.64
N SER A 50 14.33 -3.20 -13.02
CA SER A 50 15.44 -4.04 -12.56
C SER A 50 15.81 -3.71 -11.12
N PRO A 51 16.29 -4.68 -10.32
CA PRO A 51 16.92 -4.41 -9.05
C PRO A 51 18.05 -3.39 -9.20
N SER A 52 18.10 -2.40 -8.32
CA SER A 52 19.02 -1.26 -8.45
C SER A 52 19.56 -0.78 -7.12
N PHE A 53 20.78 -0.25 -7.15
CA PHE A 53 21.38 0.42 -5.99
C PHE A 53 20.92 1.88 -5.97
N VAL A 54 20.26 2.27 -4.89
CA VAL A 54 19.75 3.61 -4.66
C VAL A 54 20.55 4.26 -3.55
N ARG A 55 20.96 5.52 -3.76
CA ARG A 55 21.66 6.31 -2.74
C ARG A 55 20.68 6.73 -1.63
N ASN A 56 21.04 6.44 -0.40
CA ASN A 56 20.36 6.93 0.78
C ASN A 56 20.77 8.40 1.02
N ALA A 57 19.80 9.31 0.91
CA ALA A 57 20.03 10.74 1.06
C ALA A 57 20.50 11.13 2.48
N ALA A 58 20.20 10.31 3.50
CA ALA A 58 20.52 10.62 4.89
C ALA A 58 21.93 10.19 5.31
N GLU A 59 22.57 9.22 4.63
CA GLU A 59 23.77 8.55 5.16
C GLU A 59 24.90 8.30 4.14
N ASP A 60 24.87 8.92 2.96
CA ASP A 60 25.87 8.73 1.88
C ASP A 60 26.19 7.25 1.59
N SER A 61 25.19 6.38 1.77
CA SER A 61 25.28 4.93 1.60
C SER A 61 24.42 4.46 0.43
N LEU A 62 24.71 3.27 -0.11
CA LEU A 62 23.90 2.63 -1.14
C LEU A 62 23.09 1.49 -0.52
N ALA A 63 21.83 1.39 -0.90
CA ALA A 63 20.97 0.24 -0.58
C ALA A 63 20.47 -0.41 -1.87
N LEU A 64 20.38 -1.74 -1.86
CA LEU A 64 19.78 -2.49 -2.95
C LEU A 64 18.26 -2.43 -2.78
N VAL A 65 17.57 -2.00 -3.84
CA VAL A 65 16.12 -2.06 -3.95
C VAL A 65 15.75 -3.21 -4.88
N ASP A 66 14.86 -4.08 -4.41
CA ASP A 66 14.29 -5.19 -5.16
C ASP A 66 12.80 -4.92 -5.43
N PRO A 67 12.45 -4.48 -6.65
CA PRO A 67 11.06 -4.20 -7.02
C PRO A 67 10.13 -5.41 -6.90
N VAL A 68 10.64 -6.63 -7.10
CA VAL A 68 9.82 -7.86 -7.01
C VAL A 68 9.41 -8.09 -5.57
N ALA A 69 10.35 -8.02 -4.63
CA ALA A 69 10.07 -8.17 -3.20
C ALA A 69 9.07 -7.11 -2.71
N ILE A 70 9.19 -5.87 -3.19
CA ILE A 70 8.24 -4.79 -2.86
C ILE A 70 6.83 -5.11 -3.37
N VAL A 71 6.70 -5.61 -4.60
CA VAL A 71 5.40 -6.00 -5.17
C VAL A 71 4.78 -7.16 -4.41
N GLU A 72 5.57 -8.15 -4.00
CA GLU A 72 5.09 -9.27 -3.17
C GLU A 72 4.52 -8.77 -1.84
N GLU A 73 5.24 -7.89 -1.14
CA GLU A 73 4.78 -7.30 0.13
C GLU A 73 3.49 -6.48 -0.06
N LEU A 74 3.41 -5.72 -1.15
CA LEU A 74 2.20 -4.96 -1.49
C LEU A 74 0.99 -5.89 -1.73
N LEU A 75 1.17 -6.99 -2.48
CA LEU A 75 0.10 -7.96 -2.73
C LEU A 75 -0.35 -8.64 -1.44
N GLU A 76 0.59 -8.99 -0.56
CA GLU A 76 0.26 -9.59 0.73
C GLU A 76 -0.53 -8.62 1.62
N SER A 77 -0.07 -7.37 1.72
CA SER A 77 -0.76 -6.31 2.47
C SER A 77 -2.17 -6.05 1.93
N ARG A 78 -2.31 -5.96 0.59
CA ARG A 78 -3.61 -5.80 -0.07
C ARG A 78 -4.55 -6.95 0.26
N CYS A 79 -4.08 -8.19 0.20
CA CYS A 79 -4.88 -9.37 0.54
C CYS A 79 -5.34 -9.33 2.02
N ARG A 80 -4.44 -8.93 2.93
CA ARG A 80 -4.74 -8.81 4.35
C ARG A 80 -5.82 -7.74 4.62
N ILE A 81 -5.69 -6.57 4.02
CA ILE A 81 -6.67 -5.47 4.14
C ILE A 81 -8.02 -5.90 3.55
N ALA A 82 -8.03 -6.51 2.36
CA ALA A 82 -9.25 -6.97 1.72
C ALA A 82 -9.99 -7.99 2.59
N LYS A 83 -9.28 -8.97 3.18
CA LYS A 83 -9.87 -9.94 4.10
C LYS A 83 -10.46 -9.29 5.35
N ALA A 84 -9.77 -8.29 5.92
CA ALA A 84 -10.28 -7.54 7.05
C ALA A 84 -11.57 -6.80 6.68
N TRP A 85 -11.59 -6.11 5.54
CA TRP A 85 -12.80 -5.42 5.06
C TRP A 85 -13.94 -6.38 4.76
N CYS A 86 -13.70 -7.51 4.10
CA CYS A 86 -14.74 -8.51 3.86
C CYS A 86 -15.39 -8.97 5.17
N LYS A 87 -14.59 -9.16 6.22
CA LYS A 87 -15.09 -9.53 7.54
C LYS A 87 -15.96 -8.42 8.16
N GLU A 88 -15.49 -7.18 8.15
CA GLU A 88 -16.29 -6.04 8.67
C GLU A 88 -17.60 -5.85 7.87
N LEU A 89 -17.60 -6.15 6.58
CA LEU A 89 -18.80 -6.08 5.74
C LEU A 89 -19.86 -7.13 6.09
N GLU A 90 -19.50 -8.23 6.77
CA GLU A 90 -20.46 -9.23 7.25
C GLU A 90 -21.37 -8.64 8.34
N ASP A 91 -20.85 -7.72 9.14
CA ASP A 91 -21.56 -7.14 10.29
C ASP A 91 -22.49 -5.96 9.89
N VAL A 92 -22.35 -5.41 8.68
CA VAL A 92 -23.10 -4.23 8.19
C VAL A 92 -24.61 -4.37 8.32
N ALA A 93 -25.17 -5.55 8.04
CA ALA A 93 -26.62 -5.78 8.16
C ALA A 93 -27.09 -5.74 9.62
N SER A 94 -26.26 -6.27 10.54
CA SER A 94 -26.51 -6.19 11.99
C SER A 94 -26.41 -4.74 12.46
N ASP A 95 -25.34 -4.04 12.06
CA ASP A 95 -25.12 -2.63 12.39
C ASP A 95 -26.29 -1.75 11.94
N HIS A 96 -26.78 -1.94 10.71
CA HIS A 96 -27.96 -1.23 10.22
C HIS A 96 -29.20 -1.48 11.08
N THR A 97 -29.38 -2.72 11.56
CA THR A 97 -30.52 -3.08 12.41
C THR A 97 -30.42 -2.44 13.79
N GLU A 98 -29.22 -2.41 14.38
CA GLU A 98 -28.97 -1.77 15.67
C GLU A 98 -29.14 -0.25 15.60
N ILE A 99 -28.59 0.38 14.56
CA ILE A 99 -28.77 1.81 14.30
C ILE A 99 -30.25 2.14 14.15
N ALA A 100 -30.99 1.39 13.33
CA ALA A 100 -32.43 1.60 13.16
C ALA A 100 -33.21 1.48 14.48
N ARG A 101 -32.85 0.49 15.32
CA ARG A 101 -33.46 0.33 16.66
C ARG A 101 -33.17 1.53 17.56
N SER A 102 -31.96 2.07 17.53
CA SER A 102 -31.56 3.22 18.35
C SER A 102 -32.23 4.54 17.95
N LEU A 103 -32.64 4.69 16.69
CA LEU A 103 -33.30 5.89 16.18
C LEU A 103 -34.83 5.87 16.34
N LEU A 104 -35.42 4.68 16.53
CA LEU A 104 -36.85 4.47 16.66
C LEU A 104 -37.34 4.36 18.12
N LEU A 105 -36.41 4.33 19.08
CA LEU A 105 -36.64 4.40 20.53
C LEU A 105 -36.17 5.77 21.06
#